data_AF-A0A9D1KB97-F1
#
_entry.id   AF-A0A9D1KB97-F1
#
_cell.length_a   1.000
_cell.length_b   1.000
_cell.length_c   1.000
_cell.angle_alpha   90.00
_cell.angle_beta   90.00
_cell.angle_gamma   90.00
#
_symmetry.space_group_name_H-M   'P 1'
#
loop_
_entity.id
_entity.type
_entity.pdbx_description
1 polymer ?
#
loop_
_entity_poly.entity_id
_entity_poly.type
_entity_poly.pdbx_seq_one_letter_code
_entity_poly.pdbx_strand_id
1 'polypeptide(L)' 'MKQVMKKVWRVLQKIIISTFILYGYNLIATRFNLVIPINVFTVGSVSILGFPMLFVLVLLKVLMF' A
#
# COMPACT_ATOMS: atom_id res chain seq x y z
N MET A 1 11.02 25.07 11.70
CA MET A 1 11.06 23.99 10.67
C MET A 1 10.22 24.40 9.47
N LYS A 2 10.86 24.72 8.33
CA LYS A 2 10.23 25.21 7.09
C LYS A 2 9.07 24.28 6.66
N GLN A 3 7.93 24.85 6.25
CA GLN A 3 6.67 24.14 5.89
C GLN A 3 6.88 22.95 4.93
N VAL A 4 7.84 23.07 4.02
CA VAL A 4 8.23 22.02 3.06
C VAL A 4 8.72 20.76 3.77
N MET A 5 9.58 20.89 4.78
CA MET A 5 10.14 19.75 5.51
C MET A 5 9.06 18.96 6.25
N LYS A 6 8.03 19.64 6.78
CA LYS A 6 6.87 18.99 7.41
C LYS A 6 6.05 18.18 6.41
N LYS A 7 5.87 18.69 5.17
CA LYS A 7 5.16 17.96 4.12
C LYS A 7 5.93 16.71 3.69
N VAL A 8 7.23 16.82 3.46
CA VAL A 8 8.10 15.68 3.10
C VAL A 8 8.04 14.59 4.17
N TRP A 9 8.13 14.96 5.44
CA TRP A 9 8.03 14.02 6.55
C TRP A 9 6.70 13.24 6.55
N ARG A 10 5.57 13.93 6.33
CA ARG A 10 4.26 13.26 6.24
C ARG A 10 4.18 12.29 5.06
N VAL A 11 4.77 12.63 3.92
CA VAL A 11 4.78 11.74 2.75
C VAL A 11 5.59 10.48 3.07
N LEU A 12 6.76 10.61 3.68
CA LEU A 12 7.57 9.47 4.11
C LEU A 12 6.81 8.57 5.09
N GLN A 13 6.13 9.16 6.08
CA GLN A 13 5.30 8.41 7.02
C GLN A 13 4.20 7.61 6.31
N LYS A 14 3.54 8.20 5.31
CA LYS A 14 2.53 7.50 4.51
C LYS A 14 3.12 6.32 3.74
N ILE A 15 4.29 6.49 3.12
CA ILE A 15 5.00 5.43 2.39
C ILE A 15 5.33 4.25 3.32
N ILE A 16 5.87 4.54 4.50
CA ILE A 16 6.21 3.52 5.50
C ILE A 16 4.94 2.76 5.91
N ILE A 17 3.88 3.48 6.31
CA ILE A 17 2.62 2.86 6.73
C ILE A 17 2.02 2.01 5.60
N SER A 18 1.98 2.50 4.36
CA SER A 18 1.46 1.74 3.21
C SER A 18 2.26 0.47 2.95
N THR A 19 3.58 0.52 3.10
CA THR A 19 4.46 -0.64 2.92
C THR A 19 4.17 -1.68 4.00
N PHE A 20 4.00 -1.26 5.26
CA PHE A 20 3.61 -2.14 6.35
C PHE A 20 2.22 -2.76 6.15
N ILE A 21 1.24 -2.00 5.67
CA ILE A 21 -0.10 -2.53 5.39
C ILE A 21 -0.04 -3.57 4.26
N LEU A 22 0.66 -3.28 3.15
CA LEU A 22 0.81 -4.22 2.04
C LEU A 22 1.52 -5.51 2.47
N TYR A 23 2.59 -5.38 3.27
CA TYR A 23 3.31 -6.52 3.80
C TYR A 23 2.45 -7.36 4.75
N GLY A 24 1.77 -6.71 5.70
CA GLY A 24 0.85 -7.36 6.63
C GLY A 24 -0.29 -8.09 5.92
N TYR A 25 -0.86 -7.48 4.88
CA TYR A 25 -1.83 -8.15 4.01
C TYR A 25 -1.24 -9.40 3.34
N ASN A 26 -0.05 -9.28 2.74
CA ASN A 26 0.57 -10.39 2.01
C ASN A 26 0.90 -11.59 2.90
N LEU A 27 1.25 -11.38 4.18
CA LEU A 27 1.44 -12.48 5.13
C LEU A 27 0.19 -13.37 5.25
N ILE A 28 -1.00 -12.77 5.20
CA ILE A 28 -2.28 -13.49 5.23
C ILE A 28 -2.63 -14.04 3.84
N ALA A 29 -2.48 -13.20 2.80
CA ALA A 29 -2.89 -13.49 1.44
C ALA A 29 -2.08 -14.60 0.76
N THR A 30 -0.86 -14.87 1.23
CA THR A 30 0.00 -15.95 0.70
C THR A 30 -0.70 -17.31 0.73
N ARG A 31 -1.51 -17.58 1.75
CA ARG A 31 -2.27 -18.85 1.87
C ARG A 31 -3.37 -19.02 0.81
N PHE A 32 -3.80 -17.92 0.20
CA PHE A 32 -4.88 -17.87 -0.80
C PHE A 32 -4.36 -17.65 -2.21
N ASN A 33 -3.03 -17.60 -2.41
CA ASN A 33 -2.40 -17.20 -3.68
C ASN A 33 -2.80 -15.78 -4.16
N LEU A 34 -3.26 -14.91 -3.24
CA LEU A 34 -3.72 -13.55 -3.54
C LEU A 34 -2.65 -12.48 -3.26
N VAL A 35 -1.37 -12.83 -3.43
CA VAL A 35 -0.27 -11.91 -3.12
C VAL A 35 -0.31 -10.68 -4.06
N ILE A 36 -0.28 -9.49 -3.45
CA ILE A 36 -0.14 -8.22 -4.17
C ILE A 36 1.36 -7.88 -4.25
N PRO A 37 1.92 -7.63 -5.45
CA PRO A 37 3.34 -7.29 -5.58
C PRO A 37 3.65 -5.97 -4.87
N ILE A 38 4.72 -5.93 -4.08
CA ILE A 38 5.17 -4.71 -3.40
C ILE A 38 6.17 -3.98 -4.30
N ASN A 39 5.72 -2.95 -5.00
CA ASN A 39 6.52 -2.11 -5.88
C ASN A 39 6.12 -0.64 -5.75
N VAL A 40 6.80 0.24 -6.48
CA VAL A 40 6.57 1.70 -6.40
C VAL A 40 5.13 2.08 -6.74
N PHE A 41 4.47 1.36 -7.68
CA PHE A 41 3.09 1.63 -8.06
C PHE A 41 2.09 1.20 -6.98
N THR A 42 2.25 0.00 -6.41
CA THR A 42 1.34 -0.48 -5.35
C THR A 42 1.53 0.30 -4.06
N VAL A 43 2.77 0.53 -3.64
CA VAL A 43 3.06 1.37 -2.46
C VAL A 43 2.57 2.79 -2.68
N GLY A 44 2.88 3.41 -3.83
CA GLY A 44 2.46 4.77 -4.15
C GLY A 44 0.93 4.94 -4.16
N SER A 45 0.22 4.02 -4.81
CA SER A 45 -1.25 4.05 -4.84
C SER A 45 -1.87 3.90 -3.44
N VAL A 46 -1.36 2.97 -2.63
CA VAL A 46 -1.80 2.79 -1.23
C VAL A 46 -1.36 3.96 -0.34
N SER A 47 -0.27 4.67 -0.64
CA SER A 47 0.13 5.87 0.10
C SER A 47 -0.73 7.08 -0.16
N ILE A 48 -1.26 7.22 -1.38
CA ILE A 48 -2.15 8.32 -1.75
C ILE A 48 -3.56 8.04 -1.22
N LEU A 49 -4.08 6.84 -1.46
CA LEU A 49 -5.48 6.49 -1.27
C LEU A 49 -5.76 5.66 -0.01
N GLY A 50 -4.74 5.07 0.62
CA GLY A 50 -4.87 4.31 1.85
C GLY A 50 -5.59 2.97 1.68
N PHE A 51 -6.37 2.62 2.70
CA PHE A 51 -7.15 1.37 2.77
C PHE A 51 -8.10 1.15 1.57
N PRO A 52 -8.83 2.17 1.06
CA PRO A 52 -9.62 2.03 -0.16
C PRO A 52 -8.86 1.41 -1.35
N MET A 53 -7.61 1.82 -1.58
CA MET A 53 -6.82 1.26 -2.69
C MET A 53 -6.40 -0.18 -2.43
N LEU A 54 -6.09 -0.53 -1.18
CA LEU A 54 -5.82 -1.92 -0.83
C LEU A 54 -7.01 -2.81 -1.19
N PHE A 55 -8.23 -2.39 -0.84
CA PHE A 55 -9.45 -3.12 -1.17
C PHE A 55 -9.64 -3.32 -2.69
N VAL A 56 -9.39 -2.26 -3.48
CA VAL A 56 -9.43 -2.34 -4.95
C VAL A 56 -8.39 -3.31 -5.50
N LEU A 57 -7.15 -3.29 -4.99
CA LEU A 57 -6.09 -4.20 -5.42
C LEU A 57 -6.44 -5.66 -5.12
N VAL A 58 -7.05 -5.93 -3.96
CA VAL A 58 -7.54 -7.27 -3.61
C VAL A 58 -8.65 -7.72 -4.55
N LEU A 59 -9.66 -6.87 -4.78
CA LEU A 59 -10.75 -7.15 -5.71
C LEU A 59 -10.25 -7.45 -7.12
N LEU A 60 -9.35 -6.61 -7.65
CA LEU A 60 -8.73 -6.84 -8.96
C LEU A 60 -7.98 -8.19 -8.99
N LYS A 61 -7.24 -8.52 -7.93
CA LYS A 61 -6.51 -9.78 -7.85
C LYS A 61 -7.43 -10.99 -7.81
N VAL A 62 -8.60 -10.88 -7.16
CA VAL A 62 -9.64 -11.92 -7.13
C VAL A 62 -10.34 -12.06 -8.48
N LEU A 63 -10.62 -10.95 -9.18
CA LEU A 63 -11.31 -10.97 -10.48
C LEU A 63 -10.42 -11.43 -11.64
N MET A 64 -9.12 -11.17 -11.57
CA MET A 64 -8.13 -11.58 -12.57
C MET A 64 -7.54 -12.97 -12.30
N PHE A 65 -8.05 -13.67 -11.28
CA PHE A 65 -7.62 -15.01 -10.90
C PHE A 65 -8.25 -16.09 -11.78
#